data_AF-A0A838R2Q8-F1
#
_entry.id   AF-A0A838R2Q8-F1
#
_cell.length_a   1.000
_cell.length_b   1.000
_cell.length_c   1.000
_cell.angle_alpha   90.00
_cell.angle_beta   90.00
_cell.angle_gamma   90.00
#
_symmetry.space_group_name_H-M   'P 1'
#
loop_
_entity.id
_entity.type
_entity.pdbx_description
1 polymer ?
#
loop_
_entity_poly.entity_id
_entity_poly.type
_entity_poly.pdbx_seq_one_letter_code
_entity_poly.pdbx_strand_id
1 'polypeptide(L)'
;MASLRLAALFAALTMLASSRPAEAQVVVPSEWNTGNGNWNVAGNWFPNDVPDDGGGFTYDVQIGNRPVAAGAGVFFIPEDGTGDTVSSLSISGAADLFTNGFQVFVMGQTTVSGVGSTIRIDQHATPGAFSLDTDDLDLNGGGSIQMNGGIVNVDVLLEINVAGQIQGNGVVDVGDGDAVVEQALENSGAIRPTSGTSTPQTLTIQTNGVDTIDLDGDTETGVVDADDVSANVNADTLTLVIDAPLSDAFSGTLQIGQRDTVTFVRNFTLSGADVAMNGGAQVATLNGAGDATSIAASAFTIAGSATIANDMTFVGTANTVTTANGSTLTLSGTVAVADASMFVFGQNSFFVVSAATTIIEGTGDFNWDGGGAVTTTVQGAGHLSILVDQIDNNATDSFNGTVNLNDDGDVTVNNLAGSWDLVGALNKNGAGTSVVSGDRVVVTGDINVSAGTLDMPA
;
A
#
# COMPACT_ATOMS: atom_id res chain seq x y z
N MET A 1 -15.71 -61.33 -21.87
CA MET A 1 -16.46 -60.31 -21.09
C MET A 1 -16.78 -60.73 -19.65
N ALA A 2 -16.96 -62.02 -19.32
CA ALA A 2 -17.26 -62.44 -17.94
C ALA A 2 -16.08 -62.33 -16.95
N SER A 3 -14.82 -62.54 -17.37
CA SER A 3 -13.67 -62.47 -16.44
C SER A 3 -13.27 -61.04 -16.03
N LEU A 4 -13.52 -60.04 -16.89
CA LEU A 4 -13.22 -58.64 -16.59
C LEU A 4 -14.11 -58.09 -15.46
N ARG A 5 -15.36 -58.55 -15.38
CA ARG A 5 -16.32 -58.13 -14.34
C ARG A 5 -16.00 -58.72 -12.97
N LEU A 6 -15.43 -59.92 -12.92
CA LEU A 6 -15.06 -60.58 -11.66
C LEU A 6 -13.79 -59.96 -11.04
N ALA A 7 -12.81 -59.58 -11.87
CA ALA A 7 -11.61 -58.89 -11.41
C ALA A 7 -11.92 -57.48 -10.85
N ALA A 8 -12.83 -56.75 -11.50
CA ALA A 8 -13.27 -55.43 -11.02
C ALA A 8 -14.02 -55.52 -9.67
N LEU A 9 -14.86 -56.55 -9.49
CA LEU A 9 -15.56 -56.80 -8.23
C LEU A 9 -14.57 -57.15 -7.10
N PHE A 10 -13.56 -57.98 -7.40
CA PHE A 10 -12.53 -58.34 -6.42
C PHE A 10 -11.66 -57.13 -6.03
N ALA A 11 -11.25 -56.30 -7.00
CA ALA A 11 -10.49 -55.08 -6.73
C ALA A 11 -11.31 -54.08 -5.88
N ALA A 12 -12.60 -53.89 -6.19
CA ALA A 12 -13.49 -53.08 -5.38
C ALA A 12 -13.68 -53.64 -3.96
N LEU A 13 -13.88 -54.96 -3.81
CA LEU A 13 -13.99 -55.60 -2.49
C LEU A 13 -12.69 -55.47 -1.67
N THR A 14 -11.54 -55.54 -2.34
CA THR A 14 -10.23 -55.41 -1.69
C THR A 14 -9.98 -53.97 -1.25
N MET A 15 -10.43 -52.97 -2.04
CA MET A 15 -10.39 -51.55 -1.67
C MET A 15 -11.37 -51.21 -0.53
N LEU A 16 -12.57 -51.81 -0.51
CA LEU A 16 -13.52 -51.70 0.61
C LEU A 16 -13.05 -52.42 1.89
N ALA A 17 -12.22 -53.47 1.75
CA ALA A 17 -11.62 -54.16 2.90
C ALA A 17 -10.31 -53.49 3.38
N SER A 18 -9.70 -52.62 2.57
CA SER A 18 -8.52 -51.85 2.94
C SER A 18 -8.84 -50.44 3.43
N SER A 19 -10.11 -50.05 3.53
CA SER A 19 -10.49 -48.85 4.27
C SER A 19 -10.21 -49.11 5.75
N ARG A 20 -9.00 -48.77 6.19
CA ARG A 20 -8.75 -48.57 7.61
C ARG A 20 -9.82 -47.59 8.10
N PRO A 21 -10.45 -47.83 9.26
CA PRO A 21 -11.29 -46.80 9.84
C PRO A 21 -10.45 -45.52 9.84
N ALA A 22 -10.99 -44.43 9.29
CA ALA A 22 -10.39 -43.12 9.52
C ALA A 22 -10.31 -42.99 11.04
N GLU A 23 -9.10 -43.10 11.59
CA GLU A 23 -8.89 -42.87 13.01
C GLU A 23 -9.28 -41.41 13.19
N ALA A 24 -10.40 -41.19 13.90
CA ALA A 24 -10.85 -39.85 14.19
C ALA A 24 -9.71 -39.17 14.96
N GLN A 25 -9.03 -38.25 14.29
CA GLN A 25 -7.98 -37.46 14.89
C GLN A 25 -8.63 -36.71 16.06
N VAL A 26 -8.09 -36.94 17.26
CA VAL A 26 -8.65 -36.34 18.47
C VAL A 26 -8.16 -34.90 18.52
N VAL A 27 -9.06 -33.98 18.18
CA VAL A 27 -8.83 -32.55 18.35
C VAL A 27 -9.00 -32.20 19.83
N VAL A 28 -7.95 -31.64 20.42
CA VAL A 28 -7.85 -31.26 21.82
C VAL A 28 -7.91 -29.73 21.90
N PRO A 29 -8.98 -29.14 22.45
CA PRO A 29 -8.99 -27.72 22.73
C PRO A 29 -7.96 -27.43 23.83
N SER A 30 -6.97 -26.59 23.53
CA SER A 30 -5.96 -26.16 24.50
C SER A 30 -6.07 -24.68 24.79
N GLU A 31 -6.45 -24.37 26.03
CA GLU A 31 -6.73 -23.01 26.46
C GLU A 31 -5.61 -22.49 27.35
N TRP A 32 -5.11 -21.29 27.06
CA TRP A 32 -4.17 -20.61 27.94
C TRP A 32 -4.85 -20.29 29.29
N ASN A 33 -4.25 -20.73 30.39
CA ASN A 33 -4.87 -20.79 31.71
C ASN A 33 -4.06 -20.05 32.80
N THR A 34 -3.21 -19.12 32.41
CA THR A 34 -2.48 -18.23 33.32
C THR A 34 -2.44 -16.80 32.77
N GLY A 35 -1.81 -15.88 33.50
CA GLY A 35 -1.46 -14.55 33.00
C GLY A 35 -0.28 -14.65 32.02
N ASN A 36 0.80 -13.91 32.27
CA ASN A 36 1.98 -13.97 31.42
C ASN A 36 2.77 -15.27 31.64
N GLY A 37 3.30 -15.86 30.56
CA GLY A 37 4.08 -17.09 30.66
C GLY A 37 4.63 -17.57 29.33
N ASN A 38 5.35 -18.69 29.39
CA ASN A 38 5.97 -19.30 28.21
C ASN A 38 5.12 -20.45 27.69
N TRP A 39 5.07 -20.60 26.36
CA TRP A 39 4.32 -21.63 25.65
C TRP A 39 4.70 -23.05 26.09
N ASN A 40 6.00 -23.39 26.16
CA ASN A 40 6.49 -24.72 26.56
C ASN A 40 6.26 -25.14 28.03
N VAL A 41 5.47 -24.41 28.81
CA VAL A 41 5.15 -24.79 30.20
C VAL A 41 3.75 -25.40 30.23
N ALA A 42 3.66 -26.73 30.29
CA ALA A 42 2.39 -27.47 30.32
C ALA A 42 1.38 -26.90 31.33
N GLY A 43 1.85 -26.47 32.52
CA GLY A 43 1.00 -25.92 33.58
C GLY A 43 0.30 -24.60 33.25
N ASN A 44 0.71 -23.94 32.16
CA ASN A 44 0.05 -22.75 31.64
C ASN A 44 -1.14 -23.09 30.73
N TRP A 45 -1.31 -24.36 30.35
CA TRP A 45 -2.37 -24.83 29.46
C TRP A 45 -3.45 -25.60 30.20
N PHE A 46 -4.65 -25.62 29.62
CA PHE A 46 -5.75 -26.44 30.05
C PHE A 46 -6.35 -27.18 28.83
N PRO A 47 -6.30 -28.53 28.79
CA PRO A 47 -5.66 -29.45 29.75
C PRO A 47 -4.14 -29.21 29.88
N ASN A 48 -3.54 -29.72 30.96
CA ASN A 48 -2.12 -29.51 31.30
C ASN A 48 -1.21 -30.32 30.36
N ASP A 49 -0.99 -29.78 29.17
CA ASP A 49 -0.20 -30.34 28.08
C ASP A 49 0.26 -29.20 27.15
N VAL A 50 1.45 -29.29 26.56
CA VAL A 50 1.93 -28.24 25.64
C VAL A 50 1.34 -28.52 24.25
N PRO A 51 0.68 -27.54 23.59
CA PRO A 51 0.19 -27.73 22.23
C PRO A 51 1.33 -27.94 21.24
N ASP A 52 1.42 -29.14 20.67
CA ASP A 52 2.28 -29.52 19.55
C ASP A 52 1.72 -30.77 18.84
N ASP A 53 1.31 -30.61 17.58
CA ASP A 53 0.71 -31.66 16.74
C ASP A 53 1.71 -32.80 16.39
N GLY A 54 2.99 -32.68 16.77
CA GLY A 54 4.01 -33.73 16.63
C GLY A 54 3.74 -35.01 17.45
N GLY A 55 2.93 -34.93 18.51
CA GLY A 55 2.67 -36.03 19.46
C GLY A 55 1.55 -37.02 19.09
N GLY A 56 0.85 -36.82 17.97
CA GLY A 56 -0.30 -37.64 17.56
C GLY A 56 -1.66 -37.14 18.08
N PHE A 57 -1.69 -35.98 18.73
CA PHE A 57 -2.89 -35.18 18.96
C PHE A 57 -2.93 -34.02 17.97
N THR A 58 -4.10 -33.40 17.82
CA THR A 58 -4.23 -32.09 17.17
C THR A 58 -4.74 -31.08 18.16
N TYR A 59 -4.16 -29.88 18.18
CA TYR A 59 -4.51 -28.85 19.14
C TYR A 59 -5.21 -27.66 18.48
N ASP A 60 -6.37 -27.30 19.04
CA ASP A 60 -7.03 -26.02 18.79
C ASP A 60 -6.64 -25.07 19.92
N VAL A 61 -5.74 -24.13 19.64
CA VAL A 61 -5.19 -23.23 20.66
C VAL A 61 -6.07 -22.00 20.85
N GLN A 62 -6.36 -21.67 22.10
CA GLN A 62 -7.11 -20.48 22.47
C GLN A 62 -6.37 -19.67 23.54
N ILE A 63 -6.11 -18.40 23.27
CA ILE A 63 -5.46 -17.45 24.17
C ILE A 63 -6.44 -16.33 24.51
N GLY A 64 -6.58 -16.00 25.80
CA GLY A 64 -7.42 -14.92 26.30
C GLY A 64 -8.93 -15.21 26.38
N ASN A 65 -9.36 -16.39 25.93
CA ASN A 65 -10.74 -16.88 26.06
C ASN A 65 -11.17 -17.09 27.54
N ARG A 66 -10.20 -17.40 28.42
CA ARG A 66 -10.44 -17.57 29.86
C ARG A 66 -10.25 -16.25 30.61
N PRO A 67 -11.05 -15.95 31.66
CA PRO A 67 -10.86 -14.74 32.46
C PRO A 67 -9.47 -14.57 33.08
N VAL A 68 -8.79 -15.68 33.41
CA VAL A 68 -7.42 -15.66 33.95
C VAL A 68 -6.36 -15.26 32.89
N ALA A 69 -6.70 -15.42 31.62
CA ALA A 69 -5.83 -15.17 30.46
C ALA A 69 -6.15 -13.83 29.77
N ALA A 70 -7.13 -13.06 30.23
CA ALA A 70 -7.39 -11.73 29.69
C ALA A 70 -6.18 -10.81 29.92
N GLY A 71 -5.69 -10.17 28.86
CA GLY A 71 -4.47 -9.36 28.92
C GLY A 71 -3.17 -10.16 29.10
N ALA A 72 -3.19 -11.47 28.86
CA ALA A 72 -2.00 -12.30 29.01
C ALA A 72 -0.98 -12.04 27.89
N GLY A 73 0.30 -11.98 28.25
CA GLY A 73 1.42 -12.06 27.31
C GLY A 73 1.98 -13.47 27.24
N VAL A 74 1.80 -14.13 26.09
CA VAL A 74 2.29 -15.49 25.83
C VAL A 74 3.58 -15.40 25.02
N PHE A 75 4.69 -15.83 25.62
CA PHE A 75 5.99 -15.88 24.95
C PHE A 75 6.15 -17.26 24.30
N PHE A 76 6.17 -17.28 22.97
CA PHE A 76 6.37 -18.50 22.24
C PHE A 76 7.81 -18.99 22.43
N ILE A 77 7.91 -20.20 22.97
CA ILE A 77 9.15 -20.95 23.10
C ILE A 77 8.71 -22.38 22.80
N PRO A 78 9.14 -22.98 21.68
CA PRO A 78 8.69 -24.30 21.27
C PRO A 78 9.16 -25.38 22.26
N GLU A 79 8.46 -26.51 22.30
CA GLU A 79 8.88 -27.65 23.13
C GLU A 79 10.15 -28.29 22.57
N ASP A 80 10.25 -28.39 21.24
CA ASP A 80 11.31 -29.10 20.53
C ASP A 80 12.52 -28.23 20.11
N GLY A 81 12.39 -26.91 20.28
CA GLY A 81 13.45 -25.93 20.12
C GLY A 81 13.46 -25.15 18.80
N THR A 82 12.68 -25.53 17.78
CA THR A 82 12.64 -24.78 16.50
C THR A 82 11.27 -24.19 16.17
N GLY A 83 10.20 -24.93 16.46
CA GLY A 83 8.84 -24.47 16.24
C GLY A 83 7.84 -25.55 16.61
N ASP A 84 6.61 -25.15 16.87
CA ASP A 84 5.52 -26.08 17.18
C ASP A 84 4.45 -25.96 16.08
N THR A 85 3.76 -27.06 15.79
CA THR A 85 2.62 -27.07 14.87
C THR A 85 1.32 -27.22 15.65
N VAL A 86 0.30 -26.44 15.28
CA VAL A 86 -1.05 -26.55 15.84
C VAL A 86 -2.08 -26.53 14.71
N SER A 87 -3.30 -27.00 14.99
CA SER A 87 -4.36 -27.08 13.98
C SER A 87 -5.11 -25.77 13.78
N SER A 88 -5.32 -25.01 14.86
CA SER A 88 -5.91 -23.67 14.81
C SER A 88 -5.41 -22.79 15.96
N LEU A 89 -5.45 -21.47 15.79
CA LEU A 89 -5.02 -20.51 16.79
C LEU A 89 -6.04 -19.36 16.92
N SER A 90 -6.60 -19.16 18.10
CA SER A 90 -7.47 -18.02 18.40
C SER A 90 -6.92 -17.17 19.53
N ILE A 91 -6.84 -15.85 19.32
CA ILE A 91 -6.38 -14.87 20.31
C ILE A 91 -7.48 -13.85 20.55
N SER A 92 -7.80 -13.61 21.82
CA SER A 92 -8.87 -12.71 22.23
C SER A 92 -8.57 -12.06 23.58
N GLY A 93 -9.50 -11.25 24.09
CA GLY A 93 -9.43 -10.75 25.47
C GLY A 93 -8.25 -9.82 25.74
N ALA A 94 -7.80 -9.08 24.72
CA ALA A 94 -6.62 -8.22 24.77
C ALA A 94 -5.31 -8.96 25.11
N ALA A 95 -5.23 -10.25 24.79
CA ALA A 95 -4.03 -11.04 24.98
C ALA A 95 -3.05 -10.88 23.81
N ASP A 96 -1.76 -11.04 24.11
CA ASP A 96 -0.67 -10.93 23.14
C ASP A 96 0.06 -12.28 23.00
N LEU A 97 0.30 -12.72 21.77
CA LEU A 97 1.26 -13.78 21.47
C LEU A 97 2.54 -13.17 20.90
N PHE A 98 3.69 -13.45 21.51
CA PHE A 98 5.00 -13.04 21.03
C PHE A 98 5.70 -14.24 20.40
N THR A 99 5.91 -14.23 19.07
CA THR A 99 6.66 -15.30 18.37
C THR A 99 8.10 -15.43 18.87
N ASN A 100 8.68 -14.35 19.43
CA ASN A 100 9.94 -14.38 20.17
C ASN A 100 11.11 -14.97 19.36
N GLY A 101 11.07 -14.79 18.05
CA GLY A 101 12.09 -15.26 17.10
C GLY A 101 12.06 -16.76 16.80
N PHE A 102 10.97 -17.46 17.14
CA PHE A 102 10.70 -18.86 16.80
C PHE A 102 9.53 -18.98 15.80
N GLN A 103 9.30 -20.19 15.30
CA GLN A 103 8.28 -20.52 14.31
C GLN A 103 7.02 -21.11 14.94
N VAL A 104 5.86 -20.50 14.68
CA VAL A 104 4.55 -21.12 14.94
C VAL A 104 3.94 -21.51 13.60
N PHE A 105 3.62 -22.80 13.43
CA PHE A 105 2.89 -23.31 12.26
C PHE A 105 1.44 -23.59 12.65
N VAL A 106 0.48 -22.99 11.96
CA VAL A 106 -0.95 -23.19 12.16
C VAL A 106 -1.52 -23.80 10.88
N MET A 107 -1.84 -25.10 10.89
CA MET A 107 -2.30 -25.85 9.71
C MET A 107 -3.72 -25.47 9.22
N GLY A 108 -4.24 -24.34 9.64
CA GLY A 108 -5.63 -23.95 9.47
C GLY A 108 -5.79 -22.49 9.82
N GLN A 109 -6.95 -22.15 10.41
CA GLN A 109 -7.28 -20.76 10.68
C GLN A 109 -6.57 -20.23 11.93
N THR A 110 -5.95 -19.06 11.77
CA THR A 110 -5.57 -18.16 12.84
C THR A 110 -6.59 -17.02 12.93
N THR A 111 -7.10 -16.71 14.13
CA THR A 111 -8.02 -15.59 14.36
C THR A 111 -7.51 -14.71 15.49
N VAL A 112 -7.32 -13.42 15.23
CA VAL A 112 -7.04 -12.42 16.27
C VAL A 112 -8.24 -11.50 16.41
N SER A 113 -8.90 -11.52 17.56
CA SER A 113 -10.16 -10.81 17.76
C SER A 113 -10.16 -9.89 18.97
N GLY A 114 -10.75 -8.71 18.80
CA GLY A 114 -10.97 -7.75 19.88
C GLY A 114 -9.81 -6.78 20.08
N VAL A 115 -10.15 -5.56 20.48
CA VAL A 115 -9.20 -4.47 20.74
C VAL A 115 -8.13 -4.91 21.74
N GLY A 116 -6.87 -4.70 21.33
CA GLY A 116 -5.69 -5.00 22.13
C GLY A 116 -5.24 -6.46 22.07
N SER A 117 -5.93 -7.32 21.31
CA SER A 117 -5.45 -8.68 21.03
C SER A 117 -4.44 -8.61 19.89
N THR A 118 -3.27 -9.22 20.06
CA THR A 118 -2.15 -9.06 19.12
C THR A 118 -1.38 -10.35 18.91
N ILE A 119 -0.91 -10.62 17.68
CA ILE A 119 0.28 -11.44 17.48
C ILE A 119 1.43 -10.50 17.13
N ARG A 120 2.50 -10.53 17.94
CA ARG A 120 3.74 -9.86 17.64
C ARG A 120 4.71 -10.81 16.92
N ILE A 121 5.12 -10.37 15.73
CA ILE A 121 5.96 -11.11 14.78
C ILE A 121 7.39 -10.59 14.90
N ASP A 122 8.18 -11.24 15.74
CA ASP A 122 9.59 -10.92 15.92
C ASP A 122 10.44 -11.59 14.86
N GLN A 123 11.54 -10.96 14.49
CA GLN A 123 12.50 -11.52 13.54
C GLN A 123 13.02 -12.90 13.98
N HIS A 124 12.88 -13.89 13.12
CA HIS A 124 13.46 -15.22 13.32
C HIS A 124 15.00 -15.19 13.26
N ALA A 125 15.67 -16.03 14.07
CA ALA A 125 17.13 -16.06 14.14
C ALA A 125 17.80 -16.52 12.82
N THR A 126 17.12 -17.41 12.09
CA THR A 126 17.49 -17.80 10.72
C THR A 126 16.86 -16.82 9.72
N PRO A 127 17.65 -16.07 8.94
CA PRO A 127 17.12 -15.16 7.93
C PRO A 127 16.23 -15.86 6.91
N GLY A 128 15.11 -15.23 6.55
CA GLY A 128 14.16 -15.73 5.56
C GLY A 128 13.22 -16.82 6.07
N ALA A 129 13.34 -17.23 7.34
CA ALA A 129 12.38 -18.14 7.94
C ALA A 129 11.15 -17.36 8.43
N PHE A 130 9.97 -17.95 8.26
CA PHE A 130 8.72 -17.43 8.81
C PHE A 130 8.77 -17.40 10.33
N SER A 131 8.04 -16.49 10.97
CA SER A 131 7.81 -16.50 12.42
C SER A 131 6.41 -16.98 12.75
N LEU A 132 5.46 -16.71 11.83
CA LEU A 132 4.12 -17.28 11.81
C LEU A 132 3.88 -17.81 10.39
N ASP A 133 3.35 -19.02 10.30
CA ASP A 133 2.95 -19.67 9.07
C ASP A 133 1.54 -20.24 9.29
N THR A 134 0.56 -19.87 8.46
CA THR A 134 -0.85 -20.24 8.67
C THR A 134 -1.59 -20.40 7.35
N ASP A 135 -2.63 -21.25 7.30
CA ASP A 135 -3.46 -21.35 6.09
C ASP A 135 -4.32 -20.09 5.91
N ASP A 136 -5.15 -19.76 6.91
CA ASP A 136 -6.00 -18.57 6.93
C ASP A 136 -5.67 -17.66 8.11
N LEU A 137 -5.80 -16.35 7.96
CA LEU A 137 -5.59 -15.37 9.02
C LEU A 137 -6.67 -14.29 9.05
N ASP A 138 -7.49 -14.27 10.10
CA ASP A 138 -8.53 -13.25 10.29
C ASP A 138 -8.14 -12.25 11.39
N LEU A 139 -8.18 -10.95 11.08
CA LEU A 139 -7.99 -9.86 12.04
C LEU A 139 -9.32 -9.14 12.29
N ASN A 140 -9.93 -9.42 13.43
CA ASN A 140 -11.32 -9.07 13.73
C ASN A 140 -11.48 -8.05 14.86
N GLY A 141 -12.38 -7.07 14.69
CA GLY A 141 -12.88 -6.25 15.81
C GLY A 141 -11.82 -5.55 16.66
N GLY A 142 -10.74 -5.07 16.04
CA GLY A 142 -9.59 -4.47 16.75
C GLY A 142 -8.41 -5.41 17.00
N GLY A 143 -8.50 -6.68 16.60
CA GLY A 143 -7.39 -7.62 16.61
C GLY A 143 -6.31 -7.22 15.61
N SER A 144 -5.05 -7.54 15.91
CA SER A 144 -3.94 -7.04 15.10
C SER A 144 -2.74 -7.97 14.99
N ILE A 145 -1.96 -7.76 13.92
CA ILE A 145 -0.59 -8.23 13.82
C ILE A 145 0.35 -7.05 14.03
N GLN A 146 1.32 -7.21 14.93
CA GLN A 146 2.41 -6.27 15.13
C GLN A 146 3.73 -6.86 14.61
N MET A 147 4.16 -6.40 13.45
CA MET A 147 5.39 -6.77 12.78
C MET A 147 6.61 -6.09 13.43
N ASN A 148 7.60 -6.88 13.84
CA ASN A 148 8.87 -6.43 14.43
C ASN A 148 10.05 -7.14 13.73
N GLY A 149 10.08 -7.01 12.41
CA GLY A 149 11.12 -7.50 11.50
C GLY A 149 10.97 -8.94 11.04
N GLY A 150 10.02 -9.71 11.57
CA GLY A 150 9.76 -11.09 11.15
C GLY A 150 8.95 -11.20 9.87
N ILE A 151 8.63 -12.44 9.52
CA ILE A 151 7.84 -12.77 8.33
C ILE A 151 6.58 -13.52 8.77
N VAL A 152 5.42 -13.10 8.27
CA VAL A 152 4.17 -13.88 8.32
C VAL A 152 3.95 -14.49 6.96
N ASN A 153 3.66 -15.78 6.90
CA ASN A 153 3.17 -16.47 5.71
C ASN A 153 1.70 -16.84 5.91
N VAL A 154 0.84 -16.53 4.94
CA VAL A 154 -0.58 -16.90 4.91
C VAL A 154 -0.86 -17.59 3.58
N ASP A 155 -1.05 -18.91 3.58
CA ASP A 155 -1.11 -19.69 2.34
C ASP A 155 -2.39 -19.45 1.54
N VAL A 156 -3.53 -19.21 2.21
CA VAL A 156 -4.86 -19.15 1.56
C VAL A 156 -5.42 -17.74 1.57
N LEU A 157 -5.81 -17.22 2.73
CA LEU A 157 -6.46 -15.90 2.82
C LEU A 157 -6.08 -15.16 4.10
N LEU A 158 -5.58 -13.94 3.93
CA LEU A 158 -5.48 -12.94 4.98
C LEU A 158 -6.66 -11.97 4.92
N GLU A 159 -7.58 -12.05 5.89
CA GLU A 159 -8.74 -11.17 6.00
C GLU A 159 -8.53 -10.13 7.13
N ILE A 160 -8.38 -8.86 6.76
CA ILE A 160 -8.31 -7.74 7.69
C ILE A 160 -9.69 -7.09 7.75
N ASN A 161 -10.51 -7.54 8.70
CA ASN A 161 -11.85 -7.00 8.89
C ASN A 161 -11.83 -5.56 9.44
N VAL A 162 -12.99 -4.90 9.43
CA VAL A 162 -13.16 -3.55 10.00
C VAL A 162 -12.56 -3.46 11.41
N ALA A 163 -11.75 -2.43 11.62
CA ALA A 163 -10.94 -2.18 12.82
C ALA A 163 -9.80 -3.17 13.08
N GLY A 164 -9.68 -4.26 12.33
CA GLY A 164 -8.48 -5.09 12.28
C GLY A 164 -7.30 -4.31 11.68
N GLN A 165 -6.08 -4.70 12.02
CA GLN A 165 -4.90 -3.99 11.51
C GLN A 165 -3.64 -4.86 11.42
N ILE A 166 -2.82 -4.59 10.41
CA ILE A 166 -1.41 -4.97 10.36
C ILE A 166 -0.58 -3.71 10.60
N GLN A 167 0.36 -3.79 11.52
CA GLN A 167 1.24 -2.66 11.82
C GLN A 167 2.70 -3.05 12.02
N GLY A 168 3.63 -2.12 11.83
CA GLY A 168 5.06 -2.33 12.17
C GLY A 168 5.98 -2.47 10.95
N ASN A 169 6.96 -3.36 11.03
CA ASN A 169 7.94 -3.58 9.96
C ASN A 169 8.23 -5.07 9.78
N GLY A 170 8.52 -5.52 8.56
CA GLY A 170 8.69 -6.94 8.24
C GLY A 170 8.10 -7.30 6.88
N VAL A 171 7.84 -8.58 6.66
CA VAL A 171 7.23 -9.08 5.43
C VAL A 171 5.95 -9.85 5.76
N VAL A 172 4.88 -9.55 5.05
CA VAL A 172 3.66 -10.36 5.00
C VAL A 172 3.62 -10.98 3.62
N ASP A 173 3.76 -12.29 3.59
CA ASP A 173 3.70 -13.12 2.40
C ASP A 173 2.32 -13.78 2.38
N VAL A 174 1.58 -13.60 1.29
CA VAL A 174 0.23 -14.14 1.15
C VAL A 174 0.09 -14.96 -0.12
N GLY A 175 -0.81 -15.93 -0.10
CA GLY A 175 -1.13 -16.77 -1.25
C GLY A 175 -0.17 -17.93 -1.38
N ASP A 176 -0.45 -18.77 -2.38
CA ASP A 176 0.30 -20.00 -2.60
C ASP A 176 1.23 -19.92 -3.82
N GLY A 177 2.09 -20.93 -3.94
CA GLY A 177 3.09 -20.98 -5.02
C GLY A 177 2.56 -21.54 -6.34
N ASP A 178 1.24 -21.70 -6.49
CA ASP A 178 0.63 -22.37 -7.62
C ASP A 178 0.40 -21.42 -8.82
N ALA A 179 -0.34 -21.88 -9.83
CA ALA A 179 -0.55 -21.15 -11.09
C ALA A 179 -2.03 -20.78 -11.33
N VAL A 180 -2.89 -21.08 -10.37
CA VAL A 180 -4.25 -20.56 -10.26
C VAL A 180 -4.13 -19.15 -9.66
N VAL A 181 -5.08 -18.28 -10.01
CA VAL A 181 -5.10 -16.92 -9.50
C VAL A 181 -6.19 -16.86 -8.46
N GLU A 182 -5.78 -16.61 -7.23
CA GLU A 182 -6.64 -16.42 -6.08
C GLU A 182 -6.52 -14.99 -5.55
N GLN A 183 -7.47 -14.60 -4.72
CA GLN A 183 -7.35 -13.40 -3.89
C GLN A 183 -6.84 -13.86 -2.53
N ALA A 184 -5.57 -13.54 -2.23
CA ALA A 184 -4.89 -14.02 -1.05
C ALA A 184 -4.96 -13.04 0.15
N LEU A 185 -5.39 -11.80 -0.10
CA LEU A 185 -5.56 -10.80 0.94
C LEU A 185 -6.81 -9.97 0.66
N GLU A 186 -7.56 -9.68 1.71
CA GLU A 186 -8.67 -8.74 1.73
C GLU A 186 -8.52 -7.75 2.89
N ASN A 187 -8.52 -6.44 2.61
CA ASN A 187 -8.33 -5.41 3.62
C ASN A 187 -9.52 -4.44 3.73
N SER A 188 -10.44 -4.72 4.65
CA SER A 188 -11.45 -3.76 5.14
C SER A 188 -10.99 -3.00 6.41
N GLY A 189 -9.74 -3.18 6.84
CA GLY A 189 -9.16 -2.59 8.05
C GLY A 189 -8.04 -1.61 7.73
N ALA A 190 -6.89 -1.76 8.39
CA ALA A 190 -5.73 -0.89 8.17
C ALA A 190 -4.41 -1.65 8.01
N ILE A 191 -3.60 -1.23 7.04
CA ILE A 191 -2.21 -1.64 6.86
C ILE A 191 -1.31 -0.43 7.12
N ARG A 192 -0.47 -0.51 8.15
CA ARG A 192 0.27 0.63 8.69
C ARG A 192 1.72 0.31 9.03
N PRO A 193 2.72 0.63 8.19
CA PRO A 193 4.09 0.62 8.71
C PRO A 193 4.18 1.49 9.97
N THR A 194 4.87 1.03 11.01
CA THR A 194 5.11 1.85 12.21
C THR A 194 6.54 1.68 12.68
N SER A 195 7.10 2.72 13.29
CA SER A 195 8.45 2.70 13.83
C SER A 195 8.46 2.52 15.36
N GLY A 196 9.06 1.42 15.81
CA GLY A 196 9.44 1.25 17.23
C GLY A 196 10.88 1.66 17.53
N THR A 197 11.65 2.03 16.49
CA THR A 197 13.11 2.17 16.57
C THR A 197 13.59 3.47 15.94
N SER A 198 14.87 3.79 16.12
CA SER A 198 15.52 4.96 15.54
C SER A 198 16.09 4.71 14.14
N THR A 199 15.58 3.72 13.41
CA THR A 199 16.03 3.38 12.05
C THR A 199 14.84 3.35 11.10
N PRO A 200 15.01 3.73 9.82
CA PRO A 200 13.95 3.61 8.84
C PRO A 200 13.36 2.20 8.82
N GLN A 201 12.05 2.10 8.67
CA GLN A 201 11.33 0.84 8.73
C GLN A 201 10.61 0.56 7.41
N THR A 202 10.56 -0.72 7.06
CA THR A 202 9.84 -1.19 5.87
C THR A 202 8.87 -2.30 6.25
N LEU A 203 7.62 -2.14 5.83
CA LEU A 203 6.64 -3.22 5.76
C LEU A 203 6.45 -3.59 4.28
N THR A 204 6.57 -4.87 3.96
CA THR A 204 6.32 -5.39 2.62
C THR A 204 5.13 -6.33 2.67
N ILE A 205 4.17 -6.10 1.79
CA ILE A 205 3.08 -7.03 1.48
C ILE A 205 3.37 -7.56 0.08
N GLN A 206 3.44 -8.87 -0.06
CA GLN A 206 3.77 -9.52 -1.33
C GLN A 206 2.94 -10.79 -1.50
N THR A 207 2.75 -11.22 -2.74
CA THR A 207 2.15 -12.52 -3.04
C THR A 207 3.20 -13.56 -3.41
N ASN A 208 2.95 -14.80 -3.00
CA ASN A 208 3.56 -15.96 -3.61
C ASN A 208 2.84 -16.24 -4.95
N GLY A 209 3.57 -16.69 -5.96
CA GLY A 209 2.96 -17.10 -7.22
C GLY A 209 2.31 -15.98 -8.04
N VAL A 210 1.05 -16.19 -8.43
CA VAL A 210 0.28 -15.30 -9.33
C VAL A 210 -0.95 -14.69 -8.65
N ASP A 211 -1.07 -14.86 -7.34
CA ASP A 211 -2.19 -14.38 -6.55
C ASP A 211 -2.27 -12.86 -6.51
N THR A 212 -3.46 -12.40 -6.18
CA THR A 212 -3.85 -10.99 -6.10
C THR A 212 -4.16 -10.59 -4.67
N ILE A 213 -4.12 -9.28 -4.41
CA ILE A 213 -4.54 -8.71 -3.12
C ILE A 213 -5.61 -7.63 -3.34
N ASP A 214 -6.56 -7.54 -2.42
CA ASP A 214 -7.52 -6.46 -2.32
C ASP A 214 -7.16 -5.56 -1.15
N LEU A 215 -6.84 -4.30 -1.44
CA LEU A 215 -6.36 -3.35 -0.44
C LEU A 215 -7.48 -2.57 0.26
N ASP A 216 -8.71 -2.69 -0.22
CA ASP A 216 -9.88 -1.96 0.31
C ASP A 216 -11.08 -2.83 0.69
N GLY A 217 -11.00 -4.13 0.37
CA GLY A 217 -11.95 -5.17 0.74
C GLY A 217 -13.29 -5.04 0.03
N ASP A 218 -14.20 -6.00 0.28
CA ASP A 218 -15.58 -6.02 -0.21
C ASP A 218 -16.44 -4.82 0.25
N THR A 219 -15.90 -3.99 1.14
CA THR A 219 -16.56 -2.79 1.66
C THR A 219 -15.96 -1.49 1.17
N GLU A 220 -14.81 -1.55 0.49
CA GLU A 220 -14.14 -0.41 -0.12
C GLU A 220 -13.75 0.64 0.93
N THR A 221 -13.45 0.16 2.14
CA THR A 221 -13.11 0.98 3.31
C THR A 221 -11.69 0.77 3.81
N GLY A 222 -10.92 -0.12 3.18
CA GLY A 222 -9.55 -0.36 3.63
C GLY A 222 -8.67 0.87 3.59
N VAL A 223 -7.76 0.91 4.55
CA VAL A 223 -6.82 2.00 4.75
C VAL A 223 -5.40 1.48 4.57
N VAL A 224 -4.69 2.14 3.66
CA VAL A 224 -3.25 1.99 3.45
C VAL A 224 -2.58 3.25 3.97
N ASP A 225 -1.90 3.18 5.11
CA ASP A 225 -1.50 4.37 5.85
C ASP A 225 -0.03 4.28 6.28
N ALA A 226 0.81 4.96 5.52
CA ALA A 226 2.22 5.21 5.83
C ALA A 226 2.42 6.67 6.27
N ASP A 227 1.45 7.28 6.96
CA ASP A 227 1.63 8.58 7.61
C ASP A 227 1.95 8.37 9.09
N ASP A 228 3.20 8.64 9.48
CA ASP A 228 3.52 8.87 10.88
C ASP A 228 3.85 10.32 11.19
N VAL A 229 3.37 10.77 12.34
CA VAL A 229 3.69 12.10 12.86
C VAL A 229 4.63 11.91 14.04
N SER A 230 5.92 11.78 13.74
CA SER A 230 6.98 11.60 14.73
C SER A 230 8.02 12.71 14.67
N ALA A 231 8.32 13.30 15.84
CA ALA A 231 9.38 14.29 15.95
C ALA A 231 10.78 13.70 15.73
N ASN A 232 10.93 12.37 15.83
CA ASN A 232 12.21 11.69 15.61
C ASN A 232 12.35 11.34 14.13
N VAL A 233 13.24 12.08 13.44
CA VAL A 233 13.48 11.93 12.00
C VAL A 233 13.69 10.49 11.53
N ASN A 234 14.42 9.67 12.29
CA ASN A 234 14.70 8.31 11.85
C ASN A 234 13.57 7.32 12.14
N ALA A 235 12.70 7.66 13.10
CA ALA A 235 11.48 6.91 13.35
C ALA A 235 10.43 7.30 12.30
N ASP A 236 10.41 8.57 11.91
CA ASP A 236 9.55 9.19 10.90
C ASP A 236 10.07 8.97 9.47
N THR A 237 10.48 7.74 9.16
CA THR A 237 10.84 7.36 7.78
C THR A 237 10.37 5.94 7.58
N LEU A 238 9.14 5.84 7.10
CA LEU A 238 8.45 4.60 6.85
C LEU A 238 8.42 4.29 5.36
N THR A 239 8.44 3.00 5.05
CA THR A 239 8.21 2.52 3.70
C THR A 239 7.20 1.39 3.74
N LEU A 240 6.11 1.54 2.98
CA LEU A 240 5.22 0.44 2.66
C LEU A 240 5.50 0.01 1.22
N VAL A 241 5.76 -1.28 1.03
CA VAL A 241 5.94 -1.88 -0.30
C VAL A 241 4.79 -2.83 -0.56
N ILE A 242 4.08 -2.60 -1.66
CA ILE A 242 3.08 -3.49 -2.22
C ILE A 242 3.69 -4.16 -3.45
N ASP A 243 4.06 -5.43 -3.32
CA ASP A 243 4.58 -6.27 -4.40
C ASP A 243 3.63 -7.42 -4.71
N ALA A 244 2.42 -7.06 -5.12
CA ALA A 244 1.41 -7.97 -5.61
C ALA A 244 0.53 -7.25 -6.64
N PRO A 245 -0.06 -7.97 -7.61
CA PRO A 245 -1.14 -7.42 -8.42
C PRO A 245 -2.38 -7.19 -7.55
N LEU A 246 -3.12 -6.11 -7.81
CA LEU A 246 -4.40 -5.88 -7.15
C LEU A 246 -5.49 -6.76 -7.78
N SER A 247 -6.42 -7.27 -6.97
CA SER A 247 -7.59 -8.04 -7.42
C SER A 247 -8.55 -7.16 -8.22
N ASP A 248 -8.65 -5.88 -7.86
CA ASP A 248 -9.47 -4.86 -8.51
C ASP A 248 -8.84 -3.45 -8.40
N ALA A 249 -9.67 -2.41 -8.54
CA ALA A 249 -9.23 -1.02 -8.48
C ALA A 249 -9.40 -0.46 -7.07
N PHE A 250 -8.30 -0.09 -6.44
CA PHE A 250 -8.33 0.48 -5.10
C PHE A 250 -9.20 1.74 -5.04
N SER A 251 -10.14 1.74 -4.11
CA SER A 251 -11.12 2.80 -3.85
C SER A 251 -11.14 3.27 -2.39
N GLY A 252 -10.29 2.67 -1.54
CA GLY A 252 -10.11 3.03 -0.15
C GLY A 252 -9.29 4.30 0.09
N THR A 253 -8.67 4.38 1.27
CA THR A 253 -7.86 5.53 1.70
C THR A 253 -6.36 5.23 1.64
N LEU A 254 -5.58 6.03 0.92
CA LEU A 254 -4.12 5.98 0.88
C LEU A 254 -3.52 7.23 1.55
N GLN A 255 -2.78 7.05 2.65
CA GLN A 255 -2.14 8.13 3.40
C GLN A 255 -0.62 7.98 3.38
N ILE A 256 0.07 9.08 3.08
CA ILE A 256 1.54 9.12 3.02
C ILE A 256 2.02 10.38 3.75
N GLY A 257 2.80 10.18 4.81
CA GLY A 257 3.31 11.23 5.66
C GLY A 257 4.62 11.86 5.19
N GLN A 258 5.21 12.65 6.08
CA GLN A 258 6.45 13.36 5.82
C GLN A 258 7.65 12.41 5.84
N ARG A 259 8.45 12.37 4.76
CA ARG A 259 9.56 11.43 4.53
C ARG A 259 9.13 9.99 4.23
N ASP A 260 7.85 9.70 4.29
CA ASP A 260 7.34 8.36 4.08
C ASP A 260 7.17 8.04 2.60
N THR A 261 7.17 6.75 2.32
CA THR A 261 7.07 6.23 0.95
C THR A 261 6.08 5.07 0.88
N VAL A 262 5.16 5.13 -0.08
CA VAL A 262 4.40 3.95 -0.53
C VAL A 262 4.90 3.56 -1.91
N THR A 263 5.23 2.28 -2.09
CA THR A 263 5.78 1.74 -3.34
C THR A 263 4.87 0.66 -3.89
N PHE A 264 4.40 0.82 -5.13
CA PHE A 264 3.75 -0.23 -5.91
C PHE A 264 4.73 -0.84 -6.91
N VAL A 265 5.08 -2.11 -6.74
CA VAL A 265 6.03 -2.79 -7.63
C VAL A 265 5.35 -3.24 -8.93
N ARG A 266 4.04 -3.49 -8.89
CA ARG A 266 3.20 -3.91 -10.01
C ARG A 266 2.23 -2.81 -10.43
N ASN A 267 1.80 -2.85 -11.68
CA ASN A 267 0.79 -1.92 -12.18
C ASN A 267 -0.48 -2.04 -11.35
N PHE A 268 -1.14 -0.91 -11.13
CA PHE A 268 -2.34 -0.81 -10.32
C PHE A 268 -3.35 0.14 -10.96
N THR A 269 -4.56 0.14 -10.41
CA THR A 269 -5.65 1.03 -10.81
C THR A 269 -6.30 1.63 -9.58
N LEU A 270 -6.80 2.85 -9.72
CA LEU A 270 -7.52 3.57 -8.66
C LEU A 270 -8.91 3.93 -9.17
N SER A 271 -9.94 3.72 -8.36
CA SER A 271 -11.32 4.05 -8.71
C SER A 271 -12.11 4.52 -7.50
N GLY A 272 -12.18 5.82 -7.26
CA GLY A 272 -12.86 6.35 -6.06
C GLY A 272 -11.95 6.52 -4.84
N ALA A 273 -10.64 6.29 -4.98
CA ALA A 273 -9.69 6.38 -3.88
C ALA A 273 -9.56 7.80 -3.31
N ASP A 274 -9.32 7.90 -2.01
CA ASP A 274 -8.89 9.13 -1.33
C ASP A 274 -7.38 9.03 -1.00
N VAL A 275 -6.57 9.79 -1.72
CA VAL A 275 -5.11 9.80 -1.61
C VAL A 275 -4.66 11.09 -0.93
N ALA A 276 -4.17 10.99 0.30
CA ALA A 276 -3.61 12.10 1.05
C ALA A 276 -2.09 12.00 1.12
N MET A 277 -1.40 13.03 0.64
CA MET A 277 0.07 13.13 0.71
C MET A 277 0.44 14.37 1.54
N ASN A 278 0.87 14.14 2.78
CA ASN A 278 1.19 15.17 3.75
C ASN A 278 2.69 15.22 4.03
N GLY A 279 3.46 15.79 3.10
CA GLY A 279 4.91 15.87 3.25
C GLY A 279 5.40 16.89 4.28
N GLY A 280 4.54 17.78 4.76
CA GLY A 280 4.94 18.86 5.66
C GLY A 280 6.12 19.68 5.11
N ALA A 281 7.19 19.79 5.88
CA ALA A 281 8.44 20.44 5.44
C ALA A 281 9.38 19.50 4.65
N GLN A 282 9.05 18.22 4.59
CA GLN A 282 9.77 17.16 3.89
C GLN A 282 8.93 16.69 2.69
N VAL A 283 9.07 15.44 2.27
CA VAL A 283 8.42 14.90 1.05
C VAL A 283 7.64 13.64 1.40
N ALA A 284 6.35 13.61 1.04
CA ALA A 284 5.57 12.38 0.94
C ALA A 284 5.77 11.78 -0.46
N THR A 285 6.05 10.48 -0.56
CA THR A 285 6.43 9.85 -1.83
C THR A 285 5.51 8.69 -2.21
N LEU A 286 4.90 8.78 -3.39
CA LEU A 286 4.30 7.64 -4.08
C LEU A 286 5.27 7.21 -5.19
N ASN A 287 5.74 5.96 -5.14
CA ASN A 287 6.80 5.45 -6.00
C ASN A 287 6.52 4.04 -6.52
N GLY A 288 7.40 3.55 -7.40
CA GLY A 288 7.49 2.16 -7.79
C GLY A 288 7.68 1.96 -9.29
N ALA A 289 7.95 0.71 -9.67
CA ALA A 289 8.02 0.31 -11.07
C ALA A 289 6.64 0.04 -11.68
N GLY A 290 5.61 -0.07 -10.83
CA GLY A 290 4.23 -0.24 -11.25
C GLY A 290 3.59 1.08 -11.66
N ASP A 291 2.92 1.09 -12.81
CA ASP A 291 2.20 2.26 -13.30
C ASP A 291 0.76 2.29 -12.77
N ALA A 292 0.25 3.48 -12.47
CA ALA A 292 -1.17 3.71 -12.23
C ALA A 292 -1.88 3.84 -13.58
N THR A 293 -2.21 2.69 -14.17
CA THR A 293 -2.68 2.58 -15.57
C THR A 293 -4.06 3.18 -15.82
N SER A 294 -4.87 3.35 -14.78
CA SER A 294 -6.18 4.00 -14.85
C SER A 294 -6.58 4.55 -13.48
N ILE A 295 -6.82 5.86 -13.43
CA ILE A 295 -7.27 6.57 -12.24
C ILE A 295 -8.61 7.24 -12.55
N ALA A 296 -9.67 6.75 -11.91
CA ALA A 296 -11.03 7.22 -12.11
C ALA A 296 -11.63 7.72 -10.80
N ALA A 297 -12.40 8.81 -10.85
CA ALA A 297 -13.16 9.35 -9.71
C ALA A 297 -12.37 9.47 -8.38
N SER A 298 -11.04 9.59 -8.44
CA SER A 298 -10.17 9.56 -7.26
C SER A 298 -9.78 10.97 -6.84
N ALA A 299 -9.63 11.19 -5.54
CA ALA A 299 -9.23 12.46 -4.96
C ALA A 299 -7.78 12.39 -4.47
N PHE A 300 -6.97 13.37 -4.85
CA PHE A 300 -5.61 13.56 -4.34
C PHE A 300 -5.55 14.87 -3.57
N THR A 301 -5.16 14.80 -2.30
CA THR A 301 -4.97 15.97 -1.44
C THR A 301 -3.50 16.10 -1.08
N ILE A 302 -2.87 17.20 -1.51
CA ILE A 302 -1.45 17.47 -1.30
C ILE A 302 -1.27 18.57 -0.27
N ALA A 303 -0.61 18.25 0.84
CA ALA A 303 -0.20 19.19 1.87
C ALA A 303 1.32 19.12 2.08
N GLY A 304 2.01 20.26 2.11
CA GLY A 304 3.47 20.27 2.16
C GLY A 304 4.09 19.88 0.83
N SER A 305 5.11 19.01 0.79
CA SER A 305 5.69 18.55 -0.48
C SER A 305 5.34 17.09 -0.79
N ALA A 306 4.89 16.82 -2.00
CA ALA A 306 4.63 15.47 -2.49
C ALA A 306 5.39 15.19 -3.78
N THR A 307 5.85 13.94 -3.94
CA THR A 307 6.42 13.43 -5.19
C THR A 307 5.68 12.17 -5.61
N ILE A 308 5.20 12.17 -6.85
CA ILE A 308 4.63 11.00 -7.52
C ILE A 308 5.62 10.60 -8.61
N ALA A 309 6.26 9.45 -8.45
CA ALA A 309 7.27 8.94 -9.37
C ALA A 309 6.75 7.86 -10.33
N ASN A 310 5.55 7.33 -10.09
CA ASN A 310 4.88 6.40 -10.98
C ASN A 310 4.37 7.12 -12.25
N ASP A 311 4.28 6.38 -13.35
CA ASP A 311 3.50 6.83 -14.49
C ASP A 311 2.00 6.77 -14.12
N MET A 312 1.23 7.79 -14.52
CA MET A 312 -0.16 7.99 -14.09
C MET A 312 -1.05 8.31 -15.29
N THR A 313 -2.14 7.57 -15.46
CA THR A 313 -3.17 7.89 -16.47
C THR A 313 -4.52 8.16 -15.81
N PHE A 314 -4.94 9.42 -15.81
CA PHE A 314 -6.25 9.83 -15.31
C PHE A 314 -7.30 9.71 -16.41
N VAL A 315 -8.43 9.08 -16.07
CA VAL A 315 -9.56 8.84 -16.97
C VAL A 315 -10.85 9.43 -16.41
N GLY A 316 -11.70 9.94 -17.30
CA GLY A 316 -12.95 10.60 -16.91
C GLY A 316 -12.73 11.96 -16.25
N THR A 317 -13.82 12.54 -15.76
CA THR A 317 -13.90 13.95 -15.32
C THR A 317 -14.12 14.13 -13.82
N ALA A 318 -14.12 13.03 -13.06
CA ALA A 318 -14.47 13.04 -11.64
C ALA A 318 -13.23 13.05 -10.73
N ASN A 319 -12.02 13.01 -11.30
CA ASN A 319 -10.79 13.06 -10.52
C ASN A 319 -10.56 14.46 -9.98
N THR A 320 -9.87 14.56 -8.84
CA THR A 320 -9.41 15.85 -8.31
C THR A 320 -7.97 15.72 -7.79
N VAL A 321 -7.16 16.75 -8.00
CA VAL A 321 -5.83 16.93 -7.41
C VAL A 321 -5.80 18.32 -6.80
N THR A 322 -5.95 18.38 -5.48
CA THR A 322 -5.98 19.62 -4.72
C THR A 322 -4.65 19.81 -4.00
N THR A 323 -3.97 20.91 -4.27
CA THR A 323 -2.77 21.31 -3.52
C THR A 323 -3.11 22.42 -2.52
N ALA A 324 -2.68 22.27 -1.27
CA ALA A 324 -2.85 23.33 -0.27
C ALA A 324 -1.95 24.54 -0.55
N ASN A 325 -2.23 25.67 0.09
CA ASN A 325 -1.42 26.88 -0.04
C ASN A 325 0.05 26.60 0.33
N GLY A 326 0.99 27.08 -0.50
CA GLY A 326 2.42 26.88 -0.28
C GLY A 326 2.93 25.44 -0.49
N SER A 327 2.07 24.51 -0.92
CA SER A 327 2.45 23.11 -1.12
C SER A 327 3.12 22.87 -2.46
N THR A 328 3.92 21.81 -2.56
CA THR A 328 4.63 21.39 -3.78
C THR A 328 4.11 20.04 -4.24
N LEU A 329 3.69 19.94 -5.50
CA LEU A 329 3.43 18.67 -6.18
C LEU A 329 4.50 18.44 -7.24
N THR A 330 5.25 17.34 -7.14
CA THR A 330 6.24 16.93 -8.14
C THR A 330 5.76 15.67 -8.87
N LEU A 331 5.64 15.77 -10.20
CA LEU A 331 5.37 14.65 -11.09
C LEU A 331 6.68 14.22 -11.76
N SER A 332 7.18 13.05 -11.37
CA SER A 332 8.45 12.49 -11.86
C SER A 332 8.27 11.28 -12.78
N GLY A 333 7.08 10.69 -12.83
CA GLY A 333 6.68 9.74 -13.87
C GLY A 333 5.94 10.43 -15.02
N THR A 334 5.66 9.67 -16.08
CA THR A 334 4.85 10.11 -17.22
C THR A 334 3.39 10.25 -16.81
N VAL A 335 2.81 11.43 -16.92
CA VAL A 335 1.43 11.70 -16.49
C VAL A 335 0.56 12.11 -17.67
N ALA A 336 -0.60 11.46 -17.82
CA ALA A 336 -1.63 11.82 -18.78
C ALA A 336 -2.93 12.17 -18.05
N VAL A 337 -3.44 13.37 -18.31
CA VAL A 337 -4.67 13.93 -17.72
C VAL A 337 -5.66 14.21 -18.82
N ALA A 338 -6.83 13.57 -18.75
CA ALA A 338 -7.90 13.71 -19.74
C ALA A 338 -8.88 14.87 -19.46
N ASP A 339 -8.85 15.41 -18.24
CA ASP A 339 -9.67 16.54 -17.79
C ASP A 339 -8.80 17.43 -16.92
N ALA A 340 -8.50 18.63 -17.41
CA ALA A 340 -7.60 19.56 -16.76
C ALA A 340 -8.22 20.22 -15.53
N SER A 341 -9.55 20.26 -15.44
CA SER A 341 -10.27 20.85 -14.31
C SER A 341 -10.05 20.10 -13.01
N MET A 342 -9.46 18.90 -13.07
CA MET A 342 -9.09 18.12 -11.89
C MET A 342 -8.07 18.84 -11.00
N PHE A 343 -7.20 19.69 -11.55
CA PHE A 343 -6.18 20.39 -10.76
C PHE A 343 -6.77 21.63 -10.07
N VAL A 344 -6.62 21.67 -8.74
CA VAL A 344 -6.98 22.82 -7.91
C VAL A 344 -5.75 23.27 -7.13
N PHE A 345 -5.08 24.30 -7.64
CA PHE A 345 -3.86 24.81 -7.03
C PHE A 345 -4.14 25.86 -5.94
N GLY A 346 -3.52 25.66 -4.77
CA GLY A 346 -3.56 26.63 -3.68
C GLY A 346 -2.70 27.86 -3.96
N GLN A 347 -2.87 28.92 -3.18
CA GLN A 347 -2.06 30.13 -3.29
C GLN A 347 -0.58 29.83 -3.01
N ASN A 348 0.31 30.36 -3.86
CA ASN A 348 1.76 30.16 -3.77
C ASN A 348 2.18 28.68 -3.80
N SER A 349 1.39 27.81 -4.42
CA SER A 349 1.76 26.40 -4.62
C SER A 349 2.80 26.26 -5.73
N PHE A 350 3.49 25.12 -5.72
CA PHE A 350 4.53 24.77 -6.68
C PHE A 350 4.12 23.51 -7.42
N PHE A 351 4.17 23.56 -8.74
CA PHE A 351 3.92 22.43 -9.61
C PHE A 351 5.21 22.08 -10.37
N VAL A 352 5.78 20.91 -10.10
CA VAL A 352 7.08 20.50 -10.66
C VAL A 352 6.89 19.31 -11.60
N VAL A 353 7.40 19.43 -12.83
CA VAL A 353 7.33 18.41 -13.87
C VAL A 353 8.76 17.97 -14.21
N SER A 354 9.10 16.75 -13.84
CA SER A 354 10.44 16.16 -14.09
C SER A 354 10.44 15.10 -15.19
N ALA A 355 9.26 14.66 -15.63
CA ALA A 355 9.04 13.75 -16.76
C ALA A 355 7.96 14.32 -17.69
N ALA A 356 7.46 13.52 -18.64
CA ALA A 356 6.45 13.98 -19.58
C ALA A 356 5.06 14.06 -18.91
N THR A 357 4.46 15.25 -18.86
CA THR A 357 3.10 15.48 -18.36
C THR A 357 2.25 16.08 -19.46
N THR A 358 1.16 15.40 -19.82
CA THR A 358 0.16 15.88 -20.78
C THR A 358 -1.15 16.17 -20.08
N ILE A 359 -1.64 17.40 -20.21
CA ILE A 359 -2.91 17.86 -19.68
C ILE A 359 -3.81 18.22 -20.87
N ILE A 360 -4.94 17.53 -20.97
CA ILE A 360 -5.95 17.75 -22.01
C ILE A 360 -7.23 18.21 -21.35
N GLU A 361 -7.91 19.15 -21.98
CA GLU A 361 -9.28 19.53 -21.62
C GLU A 361 -10.17 19.50 -22.86
N GLY A 362 -11.34 18.88 -22.74
CA GLY A 362 -12.30 18.76 -23.85
C GLY A 362 -13.45 19.76 -23.78
N THR A 363 -13.87 20.18 -22.58
CA THR A 363 -15.12 20.94 -22.38
C THR A 363 -15.11 21.94 -21.21
N GLY A 364 -13.97 22.24 -20.62
CA GLY A 364 -13.80 23.21 -19.54
C GLY A 364 -12.57 24.09 -19.68
N ASP A 365 -12.21 24.73 -18.57
CA ASP A 365 -11.07 25.62 -18.45
C ASP A 365 -10.01 24.95 -17.55
N PHE A 366 -8.73 25.05 -17.93
CA PHE A 366 -7.64 24.66 -17.03
C PHE A 366 -7.19 25.87 -16.25
N ASN A 367 -7.49 25.95 -14.96
CA ASN A 367 -7.04 27.06 -14.13
C ASN A 367 -5.56 26.90 -13.72
N TRP A 368 -4.62 27.24 -14.60
CA TRP A 368 -3.20 26.98 -14.38
C TRP A 368 -2.62 27.81 -13.22
N ASP A 369 -3.10 29.04 -13.01
CA ASP A 369 -2.67 29.86 -11.88
C ASP A 369 -3.43 29.52 -10.57
N GLY A 370 -4.54 28.80 -10.65
CA GLY A 370 -5.26 28.29 -9.50
C GLY A 370 -5.92 29.41 -8.68
N GLY A 371 -5.68 29.41 -7.37
CA GLY A 371 -6.19 30.46 -6.48
C GLY A 371 -5.30 31.73 -6.40
N GLY A 372 -4.21 31.81 -7.16
CA GLY A 372 -3.22 32.89 -7.06
C GLY A 372 -2.05 32.75 -8.04
N ALA A 373 -0.83 33.10 -7.63
CA ALA A 373 0.35 32.94 -8.49
C ALA A 373 1.01 31.57 -8.24
N VAL A 374 0.67 30.55 -9.03
CA VAL A 374 1.35 29.24 -9.03
C VAL A 374 2.76 29.37 -9.61
N THR A 375 3.71 28.63 -9.05
CA THR A 375 5.03 28.45 -9.67
C THR A 375 5.11 27.09 -10.33
N THR A 376 5.13 27.05 -11.66
CA THR A 376 5.38 25.83 -12.42
C THR A 376 6.87 25.71 -12.74
N THR A 377 7.48 24.57 -12.48
CA THR A 377 8.87 24.27 -12.83
C THR A 377 8.94 23.02 -13.70
N VAL A 378 9.46 23.14 -14.91
CA VAL A 378 9.81 22.00 -15.76
C VAL A 378 11.32 21.82 -15.71
N GLN A 379 11.80 20.65 -15.31
CA GLN A 379 13.22 20.44 -15.00
C GLN A 379 13.82 19.21 -15.69
N GLY A 380 15.12 19.27 -15.95
CA GLY A 380 15.86 18.16 -16.54
C GLY A 380 15.38 17.89 -17.97
N ALA A 381 14.88 16.69 -18.22
CA ALA A 381 14.24 16.30 -19.49
C ALA A 381 12.71 16.28 -19.41
N GLY A 382 12.13 16.89 -18.36
CA GLY A 382 10.69 17.02 -18.20
C GLY A 382 10.05 17.80 -19.36
N HIS A 383 8.80 17.47 -19.66
CA HIS A 383 8.05 18.14 -20.72
C HIS A 383 6.60 18.31 -20.28
N LEU A 384 6.11 19.55 -20.23
CA LEU A 384 4.72 19.85 -19.93
C LEU A 384 3.97 20.23 -21.21
N SER A 385 3.00 19.41 -21.61
CA SER A 385 2.10 19.67 -22.73
C SER A 385 0.70 19.98 -22.21
N ILE A 386 0.18 21.15 -22.53
CA ILE A 386 -1.17 21.61 -22.19
C ILE A 386 -1.95 21.75 -23.50
N LEU A 387 -3.09 21.08 -23.61
CA LEU A 387 -4.02 21.15 -24.75
C LEU A 387 -5.43 21.44 -24.21
N VAL A 388 -5.82 22.71 -24.21
CA VAL A 388 -7.03 23.19 -23.50
C VAL A 388 -7.75 24.26 -24.31
N ASP A 389 -9.02 24.53 -24.00
CA ASP A 389 -9.77 25.65 -24.61
C ASP A 389 -9.43 27.00 -23.98
N GLN A 390 -9.14 26.99 -22.66
CA GLN A 390 -8.70 28.15 -21.89
C GLN A 390 -7.68 27.73 -20.82
N ILE A 391 -6.71 28.61 -20.54
CA ILE A 391 -5.65 28.37 -19.53
C ILE A 391 -5.91 29.07 -18.19
N ASP A 392 -7.04 29.75 -18.08
CA ASP A 392 -7.53 30.40 -16.88
C ASP A 392 -9.08 30.37 -16.95
N ASN A 393 -9.75 30.38 -15.79
CA ASN A 393 -11.21 30.42 -15.68
C ASN A 393 -11.77 31.83 -15.96
N ASN A 394 -10.91 32.83 -16.06
CA ASN A 394 -11.30 34.12 -16.60
C ASN A 394 -11.10 34.12 -18.12
N ALA A 395 -11.98 34.80 -18.84
CA ALA A 395 -11.94 34.85 -20.32
C ALA A 395 -10.71 35.59 -20.90
N THR A 396 -9.65 35.81 -20.12
CA THR A 396 -8.42 36.48 -20.55
C THR A 396 -7.27 35.52 -20.87
N ASP A 397 -7.41 34.21 -20.64
CA ASP A 397 -6.36 33.21 -20.94
C ASP A 397 -4.99 33.65 -20.44
N SER A 398 -4.95 34.17 -19.21
CA SER A 398 -3.79 34.85 -18.66
C SER A 398 -3.18 34.08 -17.51
N PHE A 399 -1.93 33.62 -17.66
CA PHE A 399 -1.18 33.05 -16.55
C PHE A 399 -0.35 34.14 -15.85
N ASN A 400 -0.69 34.46 -14.61
CA ASN A 400 0.01 35.46 -13.79
C ASN A 400 1.12 34.87 -12.90
N GLY A 401 1.30 33.55 -12.93
CA GLY A 401 2.29 32.83 -12.13
C GLY A 401 3.71 32.87 -12.70
N THR A 402 4.57 31.98 -12.19
CA THR A 402 5.95 31.84 -12.68
C THR A 402 6.13 30.50 -13.38
N VAL A 403 6.73 30.50 -14.58
CA VAL A 403 7.22 29.31 -15.26
C VAL A 403 8.74 29.29 -15.18
N ASN A 404 9.32 28.27 -14.56
CA ASN A 404 10.75 28.01 -14.55
C ASN A 404 11.06 26.83 -15.48
N LEU A 405 11.93 27.05 -16.45
CA LEU A 405 12.48 26.02 -17.32
C LEU A 405 13.93 25.79 -16.91
N ASN A 406 14.19 24.65 -16.28
CA ASN A 406 15.49 24.28 -15.77
C ASN A 406 16.13 23.22 -16.68
N ASP A 407 17.38 23.45 -17.07
CA ASP A 407 18.13 22.58 -17.98
C ASP A 407 17.46 22.44 -19.37
N ASP A 408 17.02 21.25 -19.76
CA ASP A 408 16.33 20.97 -21.03
C ASP A 408 14.79 20.85 -20.84
N GLY A 409 14.25 21.41 -19.76
CA GLY A 409 12.82 21.35 -19.46
C GLY A 409 11.99 22.17 -20.45
N ASP A 410 10.95 21.55 -21.03
CA ASP A 410 10.17 22.12 -22.14
C ASP A 410 8.69 22.32 -21.79
N VAL A 411 8.06 23.32 -22.41
CA VAL A 411 6.63 23.58 -22.30
C VAL A 411 5.99 23.72 -23.69
N THR A 412 4.87 23.04 -23.89
CA THR A 412 3.99 23.21 -25.06
C THR A 412 2.60 23.60 -24.57
N VAL A 413 2.05 24.70 -25.07
CA VAL A 413 0.67 25.14 -24.76
C VAL A 413 -0.09 25.33 -26.06
N ASN A 414 -1.02 24.44 -26.33
CA ASN A 414 -1.99 24.54 -27.42
C ASN A 414 -3.32 25.01 -26.81
N ASN A 415 -3.60 26.29 -26.97
CA ASN A 415 -4.84 26.91 -26.52
C ASN A 415 -5.80 27.01 -27.71
N LEU A 416 -6.96 26.34 -27.67
CA LEU A 416 -7.93 26.37 -28.78
C LEU A 416 -8.49 27.77 -29.06
N ALA A 417 -8.44 28.70 -28.08
CA ALA A 417 -8.72 30.12 -28.29
C ALA A 417 -7.68 30.82 -29.22
N GLY A 418 -6.55 30.16 -29.50
CA GLY A 418 -5.53 30.54 -30.47
C GLY A 418 -4.38 31.38 -29.89
N SER A 419 -4.48 31.84 -28.64
CA SER A 419 -3.40 32.53 -27.93
C SER A 419 -3.56 32.46 -26.42
N TRP A 420 -2.47 32.65 -25.69
CA TRP A 420 -2.51 32.85 -24.25
C TRP A 420 -1.48 33.89 -23.80
N ASP A 421 -1.76 34.54 -22.68
CA ASP A 421 -0.95 35.63 -22.16
C ASP A 421 -0.12 35.14 -20.96
N LEU A 422 1.21 35.23 -21.05
CA LEU A 422 2.10 35.05 -19.91
C LEU A 422 2.35 36.41 -19.25
N VAL A 423 1.54 36.72 -18.23
CA VAL A 423 1.56 37.99 -17.50
C VAL A 423 2.59 37.99 -16.38
N GLY A 424 2.88 36.82 -15.81
CA GLY A 424 3.83 36.67 -14.71
C GLY A 424 5.29 36.61 -15.18
N ALA A 425 6.02 35.56 -14.81
CA ALA A 425 7.44 35.45 -15.15
C ALA A 425 7.77 34.16 -15.90
N LEU A 426 8.63 34.26 -16.92
CA LEU A 426 9.29 33.14 -17.56
C LEU A 426 10.77 33.16 -17.20
N ASN A 427 11.25 32.12 -16.55
CA ASN A 427 12.66 31.98 -16.19
C ASN A 427 13.27 30.79 -16.92
N LYS A 428 14.36 31.01 -17.64
CA LYS A 428 15.25 29.95 -18.11
C LYS A 428 16.47 29.88 -17.21
N ASN A 429 16.71 28.72 -16.60
CA ASN A 429 17.84 28.43 -15.72
C ASN A 429 18.58 27.15 -16.14
N GLY A 430 19.76 26.92 -15.59
CA GLY A 430 20.52 25.71 -15.86
C GLY A 430 21.17 25.68 -17.25
N ALA A 431 21.77 24.55 -17.60
CA ALA A 431 22.40 24.38 -18.91
C ALA A 431 21.33 24.11 -19.99
N GLY A 432 21.72 23.64 -21.18
CA GLY A 432 20.75 23.13 -22.14
C GLY A 432 19.93 24.17 -22.91
N THR A 433 18.94 23.65 -23.63
CA THR A 433 17.97 24.44 -24.40
C THR A 433 16.57 24.07 -23.94
N SER A 434 15.81 25.07 -23.52
CA SER A 434 14.37 24.90 -23.28
C SER A 434 13.58 25.53 -24.39
N VAL A 435 12.45 24.92 -24.71
CA VAL A 435 11.51 25.35 -25.74
C VAL A 435 10.18 25.70 -25.10
N VAL A 436 9.66 26.87 -25.44
CA VAL A 436 8.23 27.18 -25.31
C VAL A 436 7.62 27.08 -26.69
N SER A 437 6.57 26.28 -26.84
CA SER A 437 5.93 26.01 -28.14
C SER A 437 4.41 25.89 -28.03
N GLY A 438 3.74 25.68 -29.17
CA GLY A 438 2.29 25.54 -29.28
C GLY A 438 1.65 26.73 -30.00
N ASP A 439 0.48 27.15 -29.52
CA ASP A 439 -0.22 28.33 -30.04
C ASP A 439 0.49 29.63 -29.65
N ARG A 440 -0.05 30.77 -30.11
CA ARG A 440 0.59 32.07 -29.92
C ARG A 440 0.72 32.41 -28.43
N VAL A 441 1.96 32.47 -27.95
CA VAL A 441 2.29 32.98 -26.60
C VAL A 441 2.51 34.48 -26.66
N VAL A 442 1.81 35.25 -25.82
CA VAL A 442 2.05 36.68 -25.64
C VAL A 442 2.63 36.92 -24.26
N VAL A 443 3.93 37.18 -24.18
CA VAL A 443 4.57 37.49 -22.91
C VAL A 443 4.46 38.99 -22.65
N THR A 444 3.71 39.36 -21.61
CA THR A 444 3.59 40.75 -21.13
C THR A 444 4.33 41.00 -19.83
N GLY A 445 4.68 39.93 -19.13
CA GLY A 445 5.51 39.95 -17.93
C GLY A 445 7.01 39.87 -18.22
N ASP A 446 7.75 39.35 -17.25
CA ASP A 446 9.22 39.31 -17.29
C ASP A 446 9.74 38.03 -17.95
N ILE A 447 10.77 38.16 -18.79
CA ILE A 447 11.56 37.03 -19.29
C ILE A 447 12.97 37.16 -18.74
N ASN A 448 13.41 36.16 -17.96
CA ASN A 448 14.74 36.09 -17.40
C ASN A 448 15.47 34.85 -17.93
N VAL A 449 16.58 35.05 -18.65
CA VAL A 449 17.45 33.96 -19.10
C VAL A 449 18.75 34.04 -18.33
N SER A 450 18.86 33.26 -17.26
CA SER A 450 20.02 33.29 -16.37
C SER A 450 21.16 32.38 -16.85
N ALA A 451 20.82 31.28 -17.53
CA ALA A 451 21.75 30.33 -18.14
C ALA A 451 21.06 29.52 -19.26
N GLY A 452 21.84 28.94 -20.18
CA GLY A 452 21.31 28.10 -21.28
C GLY A 452 20.72 28.91 -22.45
N THR A 453 19.90 28.25 -23.26
CA THR A 453 19.15 28.86 -24.38
C THR A 453 17.65 28.71 -24.16
N LEU A 454 16.88 29.75 -24.47
CA LEU A 454 15.42 29.73 -24.49
C LEU A 454 14.96 29.92 -25.94
N ASP A 455 14.27 28.93 -26.49
CA ASP A 455 13.63 29.00 -27.80
C ASP A 455 12.13 29.31 -27.64
N MET A 456 11.64 30.26 -28.43
CA MET A 456 10.28 30.80 -28.34
C MET A 456 9.66 30.85 -29.75
N PRO A 457 8.32 30.77 -29.88
CA PRO A 457 7.66 30.93 -31.17
C PRO A 457 7.95 32.31 -31.76
N ALA A 458 8.12 32.36 -33.09
CA ALA A 458 8.47 33.57 -33.83
C ALA A 458 7.33 34.59 -33.95
#